data_AF-A0AA88UKM8-F1
#
_entry.id   AF-A0AA88UKM8-F1
#
_cell.length_a   1.000
_cell.length_b   1.000
_cell.length_c   1.000
_cell.angle_alpha   90.00
_cell.angle_beta   90.00
_cell.angle_gamma   90.00
#
_symmetry.space_group_name_H-M   'P 1'
#
loop_
_entity.id
_entity.type
_entity.pdbx_description
1 polymer ?
#
loop_
_entity_poly.entity_id
_entity_poly.type
_entity_poly.pdbx_seq_one_letter_code
_entity_poly.pdbx_strand_id
1 'polypeptide(L)'
;MEEEIIDLSNLNPQVIEEIFSRVPLKSRARMKRVSSRWHRFLTRLRTTHPPTTSAALIAFLKRHHGSETALIKLQDRTVGRTRQNPNATLHQSHKFPYLVDSCNGLLLYATNDQDSWTYHVSTPPGENQCAIPLPVAHKVSRQASVGISFDGCHLSRFKVICFFCDEVDFKAGTIKCQIFSSQTWHWRDKEAIIINPNFLLEDGFIRGECYCPKVYFRKKLYLIWSFCLLVYDDEKEFFELIRLPKNKSSKRNSYMSQCIWESEERIQFCDPSYNGYDIWTLIGRDDGDNNDDFAWHFEHCVTLKDLIYQRVDVFRSANVAEREKVGWARSSIRPIAFNEDLQVLYLHVLPRTIYSYSFETREVAKVWSIDEAGDDDIWMFHIYPFLLNSVNLVALKELIRSSSQ
;
A
#
# COMPACT_ATOMS: atom_id res chain seq x y z
N MET A 1 19.53 -38.14 3.34
CA MET A 1 18.25 -37.67 2.76
C MET A 1 18.42 -37.78 1.26
N GLU A 2 17.79 -38.78 0.64
CA GLU A 2 17.65 -38.84 -0.81
C GLU A 2 16.61 -37.79 -1.20
N GLU A 3 16.98 -36.82 -2.03
CA GLU A 3 16.01 -35.88 -2.60
C GLU A 3 15.14 -36.65 -3.61
N GLU A 4 13.86 -36.85 -3.28
CA GLU A 4 12.88 -37.33 -4.26
C GLU A 4 12.79 -36.34 -5.42
N ILE A 5 13.37 -36.70 -6.56
CA ILE A 5 13.23 -35.94 -7.80
C ILE A 5 11.84 -36.24 -8.35
N ILE A 6 10.94 -35.26 -8.25
CA ILE A 6 9.62 -35.34 -8.90
C ILE A 6 9.82 -35.28 -10.41
N ASP A 7 9.69 -36.41 -11.09
CA ASP A 7 9.71 -36.48 -12.55
C ASP A 7 8.33 -36.14 -13.15
N LEU A 8 8.23 -34.92 -13.70
CA LEU A 8 7.02 -34.44 -14.37
C LEU A 8 6.94 -34.87 -15.84
N SER A 9 7.90 -35.67 -16.35
CA SER A 9 7.97 -36.06 -17.77
C SER A 9 6.78 -36.90 -18.23
N ASN A 10 6.09 -37.58 -17.32
CA ASN A 10 4.92 -38.42 -17.58
C ASN A 10 3.60 -37.65 -17.62
N LEU A 11 3.58 -36.35 -17.28
CA LEU A 11 2.35 -35.54 -17.29
C LEU A 11 2.13 -34.88 -18.65
N ASN A 12 0.86 -34.80 -19.06
CA ASN A 12 0.47 -34.06 -20.27
C ASN A 12 0.93 -32.58 -20.14
N PRO A 13 1.62 -32.01 -21.14
CA PRO A 13 2.06 -30.61 -21.12
C PRO A 13 0.95 -29.61 -20.79
N GLN A 14 -0.30 -29.86 -21.21
CA GLN A 14 -1.44 -28.99 -20.89
C GLN A 14 -1.75 -28.98 -19.40
N VAL A 15 -1.67 -30.14 -18.73
CA VAL A 15 -1.88 -30.25 -17.28
C VAL A 15 -0.76 -29.54 -16.53
N ILE A 16 0.48 -29.67 -17.00
CA ILE A 16 1.62 -28.94 -16.44
C ILE A 16 1.39 -27.42 -16.60
N GLU A 17 1.00 -26.95 -17.78
CA GLU A 17 0.69 -25.54 -18.01
C GLU A 17 -0.45 -25.05 -17.10
N GLU A 18 -1.52 -25.82 -16.94
CA GLU A 18 -2.64 -25.50 -16.06
C GLU A 18 -2.20 -25.42 -14.58
N ILE A 19 -1.43 -26.39 -14.08
CA ILE A 19 -0.88 -26.37 -12.72
C ILE A 19 -0.05 -25.10 -12.51
N PHE A 20 0.94 -24.86 -13.38
CA PHE A 20 1.83 -23.72 -13.23
C PHE A 20 1.13 -22.38 -13.49
N SER A 21 0.02 -22.34 -14.22
CA SER A 21 -0.78 -21.12 -14.40
C SER A 21 -1.40 -20.65 -13.08
N ARG A 22 -1.65 -21.58 -12.15
CA ARG A 22 -2.19 -21.33 -10.80
C ARG A 22 -1.11 -21.11 -9.74
N VAL A 23 0.15 -21.39 -10.05
CA VAL A 23 1.27 -21.16 -9.13
C VAL A 23 1.59 -19.66 -9.08
N PRO A 24 1.77 -19.06 -7.88
CA PRO A 24 2.16 -17.65 -7.74
C PRO A 24 3.41 -17.31 -8.58
N LEU A 25 3.47 -16.11 -9.18
CA LEU A 25 4.60 -15.75 -10.04
C LEU A 25 5.93 -15.77 -9.30
N LYS A 26 5.97 -15.42 -8.01
CA LYS A 26 7.22 -15.44 -7.22
C LYS A 26 7.85 -16.84 -7.20
N SER A 27 7.04 -17.88 -6.96
CA SER A 27 7.48 -19.27 -7.01
C SER A 27 7.94 -19.67 -8.41
N ARG A 28 7.21 -19.25 -9.45
CA ARG A 28 7.64 -19.44 -10.84
C ARG A 28 8.97 -18.74 -11.14
N ALA A 29 9.16 -17.50 -10.68
CA ALA A 29 10.38 -16.73 -10.90
C ALA A 29 11.60 -17.40 -10.23
N ARG A 30 11.43 -18.01 -9.04
CA ARG A 30 12.48 -18.84 -8.42
C ARG A 30 12.81 -20.06 -9.28
N MET A 31 11.80 -20.75 -9.81
CA MET A 31 11.97 -21.92 -10.68
C MET A 31 12.65 -21.59 -12.02
N LYS A 32 12.46 -20.37 -12.54
CA LYS A 32 13.19 -19.89 -13.75
C LYS A 32 14.71 -19.95 -13.58
N ARG A 33 15.22 -19.91 -12.34
CA ARG A 33 16.66 -19.97 -12.05
C ARG A 33 17.21 -21.40 -11.98
N VAL A 34 16.34 -22.41 -11.89
CA VAL A 34 16.73 -23.81 -11.70
C VAL A 34 17.27 -24.44 -12.99
N SER A 35 16.67 -24.13 -14.15
CA SER A 35 17.18 -24.60 -15.45
C SER A 35 16.72 -23.72 -16.61
N SER A 36 17.45 -23.76 -17.73
CA SER A 36 17.06 -23.07 -18.97
C SER A 36 15.75 -23.60 -19.56
N ARG A 37 15.43 -24.88 -19.31
CA ARG A 37 14.15 -25.50 -19.69
C ARG A 37 12.99 -24.89 -18.89
N TRP A 38 13.14 -24.78 -17.57
CA TRP A 38 12.16 -24.11 -16.69
C TRP A 38 12.00 -22.65 -17.06
N HIS A 39 13.11 -21.95 -17.31
CA HIS A 39 13.08 -20.56 -17.78
C HIS A 39 12.23 -20.41 -19.04
N ARG A 40 12.50 -21.19 -20.09
CA ARG A 40 11.77 -21.12 -21.36
C ARG A 40 10.30 -21.49 -21.20
N PHE A 41 10.01 -22.57 -20.45
CA PHE A 41 8.65 -23.02 -20.17
C PHE A 41 7.83 -21.94 -19.46
N LEU A 42 8.34 -21.40 -18.35
CA LEU A 42 7.61 -20.42 -17.54
C LEU A 42 7.49 -19.07 -18.24
N THR A 43 8.45 -18.69 -19.08
CA THR A 43 8.33 -17.50 -19.94
C THR A 43 7.25 -17.70 -21.01
N ARG A 44 7.18 -18.87 -21.66
CA ARG A 44 6.08 -19.19 -22.60
C ARG A 44 4.72 -19.25 -21.88
N LEU A 45 4.68 -19.86 -20.70
CA LEU A 45 3.46 -19.97 -19.93
C LEU A 45 2.88 -18.59 -19.58
N ARG A 46 3.74 -17.62 -19.24
CA ARG A 46 3.33 -16.24 -18.99
C ARG A 46 2.71 -15.58 -20.22
N THR A 47 3.17 -15.92 -21.43
CA THR A 47 2.57 -15.43 -22.67
C THR A 47 1.24 -16.08 -23.03
N THR A 48 1.06 -17.36 -22.73
CA THR A 48 -0.19 -18.09 -23.04
C THR A 48 -1.25 -17.93 -21.94
N HIS A 49 -0.82 -17.77 -20.70
CA HIS A 49 -1.64 -17.60 -19.50
C HIS A 49 -1.10 -16.41 -18.68
N PRO A 50 -1.35 -15.17 -19.14
CA PRO A 50 -0.91 -13.99 -18.42
C PRO A 50 -1.52 -14.01 -17.01
N PRO A 51 -0.71 -13.78 -15.96
CA PRO A 51 -1.20 -13.71 -14.59
C PRO A 51 -2.23 -12.59 -14.49
N THR A 52 -3.42 -12.94 -14.05
CA THR A 52 -4.45 -11.99 -13.65
C THR A 52 -4.19 -11.58 -12.21
N THR A 53 -4.26 -10.28 -11.92
CA THR A 53 -4.23 -9.79 -10.55
C THR A 53 -5.60 -9.19 -10.23
N SER A 54 -6.08 -9.41 -9.00
CA SER A 54 -7.19 -8.61 -8.48
C SER A 54 -6.73 -7.26 -7.98
N ALA A 55 -5.44 -6.93 -8.02
CA ALA A 55 -4.96 -5.65 -7.53
C ALA A 55 -5.24 -4.49 -8.51
N ALA A 56 -5.48 -3.33 -7.94
CA ALA A 56 -5.59 -2.04 -8.60
C ALA A 56 -4.83 -0.98 -7.79
N LEU A 57 -4.67 0.20 -8.39
CA LEU A 57 -4.30 1.40 -7.66
C LEU A 57 -5.48 2.37 -7.65
N ILE A 58 -5.66 3.03 -6.52
CA ILE A 58 -6.63 4.13 -6.39
C ILE A 58 -5.82 5.41 -6.26
N ALA A 59 -5.91 6.28 -7.24
CA ALA A 59 -5.25 7.58 -7.24
C ALA A 59 -6.24 8.68 -6.90
N PHE A 60 -5.92 9.47 -5.87
CA PHE A 60 -6.68 10.66 -5.50
C PHE A 60 -6.12 11.89 -6.20
N LEU A 61 -6.94 12.51 -7.04
CA LEU A 61 -6.60 13.64 -7.89
C LEU A 61 -7.30 14.87 -7.33
N LYS A 62 -6.55 15.92 -7.01
CA LYS A 62 -7.12 17.21 -6.62
C LYS A 62 -6.98 18.18 -7.78
N ARG A 63 -8.06 18.87 -8.10
CA ARG A 63 -8.17 19.96 -9.06
C ARG A 63 -8.61 21.23 -8.33
N HIS A 64 -8.52 22.39 -8.97
CA HIS A 64 -9.03 23.65 -8.39
C HIS A 64 -10.53 23.59 -8.06
N HIS A 65 -11.31 22.91 -8.88
CA HIS A 65 -12.77 22.87 -8.77
C HIS A 65 -13.30 21.59 -8.09
N GLY A 66 -12.44 20.76 -7.52
CA GLY A 66 -12.88 19.55 -6.82
C GLY A 66 -11.82 18.46 -6.76
N SER A 67 -12.21 17.32 -6.22
CA SER A 67 -11.36 16.14 -6.14
C SER A 67 -12.01 14.96 -6.84
N GLU A 68 -11.18 14.12 -7.44
CA GLU A 68 -11.57 12.94 -8.18
C GLU A 68 -10.77 11.73 -7.70
N THR A 69 -11.34 10.54 -7.91
CA THR A 69 -10.66 9.29 -7.60
C THR A 69 -10.57 8.46 -8.87
N ALA A 70 -9.36 8.13 -9.30
CA ALA A 70 -9.13 7.27 -10.45
C ALA A 70 -8.80 5.84 -10.00
N LEU A 71 -9.50 4.86 -10.57
CA LEU A 71 -9.18 3.45 -10.41
C LEU A 71 -8.31 2.98 -11.58
N ILE A 72 -7.11 2.53 -11.27
CA ILE A 72 -6.12 2.07 -12.24
C ILE A 72 -6.02 0.56 -12.10
N LYS A 73 -6.69 -0.18 -12.99
CA LYS A 73 -6.61 -1.63 -13.03
C LYS A 73 -5.22 -2.05 -13.51
N LEU A 74 -4.59 -2.95 -12.76
CA LEU A 74 -3.25 -3.44 -13.07
C LEU A 74 -3.35 -4.68 -13.96
N GLN A 75 -2.51 -4.74 -14.99
CA GLN A 75 -2.44 -5.87 -15.92
C GLN A 75 -0.98 -6.20 -16.20
N ASP A 76 -0.68 -7.48 -16.44
CA ASP A 76 0.66 -7.91 -16.84
C ASP A 76 0.98 -7.49 -18.28
N ARG A 77 2.08 -6.75 -18.45
CA ARG A 77 2.54 -6.20 -19.74
C ARG A 77 3.65 -6.99 -20.40
N THR A 78 4.09 -8.11 -19.82
CA THR A 78 5.18 -8.92 -20.40
C THR A 78 4.79 -9.62 -21.71
N VAL A 79 3.52 -9.52 -22.14
CA VAL A 79 2.99 -10.18 -23.33
C VAL A 79 2.65 -9.13 -24.40
N GLY A 80 3.61 -8.85 -25.28
CA GLY A 80 3.38 -8.16 -26.56
C GLY A 80 4.04 -6.78 -26.69
N ARG A 81 4.82 -6.59 -27.76
CA ARG A 81 5.45 -5.33 -28.18
C ARG A 81 4.47 -4.19 -28.50
N THR A 82 3.17 -4.42 -28.41
CA THR A 82 2.15 -3.39 -28.60
C THR A 82 2.13 -2.46 -27.39
N ARG A 83 2.67 -1.26 -27.59
CA ARG A 83 2.67 -0.10 -26.68
C ARG A 83 1.26 0.41 -26.31
N GLN A 84 0.30 -0.46 -26.01
CA GLN A 84 -1.01 -0.01 -25.56
C GLN A 84 -0.92 0.30 -24.06
N ASN A 85 -1.31 1.53 -23.69
CA ASN A 85 -1.47 1.99 -22.32
C ASN A 85 -2.38 1.00 -21.56
N PRO A 86 -2.18 0.78 -20.25
CA PRO A 86 -3.15 -0.01 -19.51
C PRO A 86 -4.54 0.58 -19.73
N ASN A 87 -5.56 -0.28 -19.71
CA ASN A 87 -6.94 0.16 -19.62
C ASN A 87 -7.17 0.76 -18.23
N ALA A 88 -6.62 1.96 -18.00
CA ALA A 88 -6.97 2.80 -16.88
C ALA A 88 -8.38 3.29 -17.17
N THR A 89 -9.36 2.63 -16.55
CA THR A 89 -10.73 3.11 -16.58
C THR A 89 -10.80 4.26 -15.58
N LEU A 90 -10.72 5.49 -16.08
CA LEU A 90 -11.03 6.65 -15.25
C LEU A 90 -12.49 6.55 -14.86
N HIS A 91 -12.74 6.16 -13.61
CA HIS A 91 -14.07 6.20 -13.06
C HIS A 91 -14.31 7.57 -12.40
N GLN A 92 -15.56 8.03 -12.49
CA GLN A 92 -15.97 9.40 -12.30
C GLN A 92 -15.76 9.95 -10.89
N SER A 93 -15.62 11.29 -10.84
CA SER A 93 -15.66 12.19 -9.70
C SER A 93 -16.47 11.66 -8.51
N HIS A 94 -15.84 11.61 -7.33
CA HIS A 94 -16.54 11.37 -6.07
C HIS A 94 -16.83 12.67 -5.34
N LYS A 95 -17.91 12.68 -4.56
CA LYS A 95 -18.29 13.83 -3.73
C LYS A 95 -17.45 13.95 -2.45
N PHE A 96 -16.55 13.00 -2.20
CA PHE A 96 -15.77 12.94 -0.97
C PHE A 96 -14.43 13.68 -1.11
N PRO A 97 -14.12 14.64 -0.22
CA PRO A 97 -12.96 15.49 -0.35
C PRO A 97 -11.63 14.83 0.06
N TYR A 98 -11.66 13.71 0.79
CA TYR A 98 -10.45 13.05 1.30
C TYR A 98 -10.56 11.53 1.25
N LEU A 99 -9.64 10.88 0.54
CA LEU A 99 -9.38 9.45 0.67
C LEU A 99 -8.37 9.24 1.79
N VAL A 100 -8.74 8.45 2.79
CA VAL A 100 -7.99 8.28 4.04
C VAL A 100 -7.17 6.99 4.03
N ASP A 101 -7.81 5.90 3.62
CA ASP A 101 -7.20 4.56 3.66
C ASP A 101 -7.90 3.57 2.71
N SER A 102 -7.26 2.43 2.50
CA SER A 102 -7.75 1.31 1.67
C SER A 102 -7.38 0.00 2.34
N CYS A 103 -8.33 -0.91 2.47
CA CYS A 103 -8.07 -2.24 3.05
C CYS A 103 -8.97 -3.29 2.42
N ASN A 104 -8.36 -4.33 1.82
CA ASN A 104 -9.02 -5.57 1.38
C ASN A 104 -10.36 -5.37 0.62
N GLY A 105 -10.40 -4.39 -0.27
CA GLY A 105 -11.58 -4.12 -1.10
C GLY A 105 -12.50 -3.01 -0.58
N LEU A 106 -12.18 -2.40 0.56
CA LEU A 106 -12.86 -1.23 1.10
C LEU A 106 -12.00 0.02 0.97
N LEU A 107 -12.67 1.14 0.68
CA LEU A 107 -12.14 2.49 0.68
C LEU A 107 -12.73 3.24 1.86
N LEU A 108 -11.87 3.97 2.57
CA LEU A 108 -12.26 4.86 3.65
C LEU A 108 -12.10 6.31 3.20
N TYR A 109 -13.21 7.04 3.16
CA TYR A 109 -13.25 8.47 2.89
C TYR A 109 -13.55 9.26 4.15
N ALA A 110 -13.16 10.53 4.16
CA ALA A 110 -13.53 11.48 5.20
C ALA A 110 -14.19 12.73 4.63
N THR A 111 -15.15 13.25 5.39
CA THR A 111 -15.79 14.55 5.22
C THR A 111 -15.77 15.26 6.57
N ASN A 112 -15.75 16.59 6.56
CA ASN A 112 -16.02 17.36 7.78
C ASN A 112 -17.17 18.34 7.55
N ASP A 113 -17.89 18.65 8.62
CA ASP A 113 -18.98 19.62 8.68
C ASP A 113 -18.55 20.88 9.47
N GLN A 114 -17.27 21.24 9.36
CA GLN A 114 -16.55 22.29 10.10
C GLN A 114 -16.25 21.97 11.57
N ASP A 115 -17.13 21.26 12.29
CA ASP A 115 -16.88 20.92 13.70
C ASP A 115 -16.38 19.48 13.88
N SER A 116 -16.87 18.54 13.08
CA SER A 116 -16.58 17.11 13.25
C SER A 116 -16.19 16.38 11.96
N TRP A 117 -15.42 15.32 12.13
CA TRP A 117 -15.12 14.35 11.09
C TRP A 117 -16.20 13.28 11.02
N THR A 118 -16.64 12.99 9.81
CA THR A 118 -17.48 11.85 9.47
C THR A 118 -16.76 11.00 8.41
N TYR A 119 -16.68 9.71 8.66
CA TYR A 119 -16.05 8.75 7.77
C TYR A 119 -17.09 8.03 6.93
N HIS A 120 -16.71 7.64 5.71
CA HIS A 120 -17.56 6.89 4.78
C HIS A 120 -16.81 5.68 4.28
N VAL A 121 -17.45 4.52 4.36
CA VAL A 121 -16.91 3.28 3.79
C VAL A 121 -17.54 3.06 2.43
N SER A 122 -16.72 2.80 1.41
CA SER A 122 -17.18 2.59 0.05
C SER A 122 -16.43 1.47 -0.65
N THR A 123 -17.05 0.89 -1.67
CA THR A 123 -16.41 0.03 -2.66
C THR A 123 -15.84 0.90 -3.78
N PRO A 124 -14.98 0.34 -4.65
CA PRO A 124 -14.44 1.06 -5.78
C PRO A 124 -15.50 1.77 -6.61
N PRO A 125 -15.11 2.87 -7.26
CA PRO A 125 -15.93 3.51 -8.27
C PRO A 125 -16.44 2.48 -9.31
N GLY A 126 -17.76 2.40 -9.50
CA GLY A 126 -18.43 1.49 -10.44
C GLY A 126 -19.92 1.83 -10.55
N GLU A 127 -20.66 1.15 -11.44
CA GLU A 127 -22.08 1.45 -11.72
C GLU A 127 -23.00 1.30 -10.49
N ASN A 128 -22.61 0.48 -9.52
CA ASN A 128 -23.34 0.27 -8.26
C ASN A 128 -22.56 0.77 -7.04
N GLN A 129 -21.86 1.91 -7.18
CA GLN A 129 -21.10 2.47 -6.07
C GLN A 129 -22.01 2.76 -4.87
N CYS A 130 -21.60 2.23 -3.73
CA CYS A 130 -22.30 2.37 -2.49
C CYS A 130 -21.32 2.97 -1.47
N ALA A 131 -21.63 4.17 -0.95
CA ALA A 131 -20.96 4.71 0.22
C ALA A 131 -21.92 4.62 1.42
N ILE A 132 -21.37 4.26 2.58
CA ILE A 132 -22.11 4.17 3.84
C ILE A 132 -21.47 5.18 4.80
N PRO A 133 -22.21 6.21 5.24
CA PRO A 133 -21.72 7.11 6.28
C PRO A 133 -21.65 6.35 7.61
N LEU A 134 -20.54 6.49 8.31
CA LEU A 134 -20.42 6.08 9.69
C LEU A 134 -21.02 7.16 10.60
N PRO A 135 -21.38 6.85 11.86
CA PRO A 135 -21.73 7.87 12.83
C PRO A 135 -20.63 8.94 12.95
N VAL A 136 -20.99 10.14 13.39
CA VAL A 136 -20.03 11.23 13.62
C VAL A 136 -18.93 10.76 14.58
N ALA A 137 -17.66 10.98 14.23
CA ALA A 137 -16.53 10.40 14.95
C ALA A 137 -15.99 11.36 16.03
N HIS A 138 -15.17 12.32 15.62
CA HIS A 138 -14.47 13.23 16.52
C HIS A 138 -14.39 14.64 15.93
N LYS A 139 -14.06 15.62 16.78
CA LYS A 139 -13.90 17.01 16.35
C LYS A 139 -12.76 17.18 15.35
N VAL A 140 -12.90 18.14 14.44
CA VAL A 140 -11.86 18.49 13.46
C VAL A 140 -10.58 18.97 14.14
N SER A 141 -10.69 19.60 15.30
CA SER A 141 -9.56 20.05 16.11
C SER A 141 -8.72 18.91 16.69
N ARG A 142 -9.22 17.67 16.69
CA ARG A 142 -8.48 16.49 17.17
C ARG A 142 -7.74 15.87 15.99
N GLN A 143 -6.44 16.10 15.90
CA GLN A 143 -5.61 15.51 14.85
C GLN A 143 -5.53 14.00 15.05
N ALA A 144 -6.00 13.25 14.06
CA ALA A 144 -5.98 11.80 14.05
C ALA A 144 -5.30 11.28 12.79
N SER A 145 -4.54 10.20 12.92
CA SER A 145 -4.33 9.31 11.80
C SER A 145 -5.27 8.13 11.92
N VAL A 146 -5.80 7.71 10.77
CA VAL A 146 -6.98 6.87 10.70
C VAL A 146 -6.70 5.71 9.76
N GLY A 147 -7.05 4.50 10.17
CA GLY A 147 -6.95 3.31 9.33
C GLY A 147 -8.19 2.44 9.41
N ILE A 148 -8.42 1.66 8.36
CA ILE A 148 -9.47 0.64 8.31
C ILE A 148 -8.87 -0.75 8.49
N SER A 149 -9.47 -1.56 9.36
CA SER A 149 -9.17 -2.98 9.49
C SER A 149 -10.30 -3.81 8.92
N PHE A 150 -10.00 -4.60 7.90
CA PHE A 150 -10.97 -5.48 7.25
C PHE A 150 -10.27 -6.72 6.73
N ASP A 151 -10.70 -7.92 7.12
CA ASP A 151 -10.06 -9.17 6.72
C ASP A 151 -10.51 -9.70 5.35
N GLY A 152 -11.41 -8.99 4.66
CA GLY A 152 -11.94 -9.40 3.36
C GLY A 152 -13.05 -10.47 3.43
N CYS A 153 -13.33 -11.04 4.60
CA CYS A 153 -14.22 -12.21 4.72
C CYS A 153 -15.67 -11.81 5.02
N HIS A 154 -15.87 -10.91 5.99
CA HIS A 154 -17.21 -10.57 6.48
C HIS A 154 -17.40 -9.07 6.60
N LEU A 155 -18.23 -8.50 5.72
CA LEU A 155 -18.55 -7.06 5.70
C LEU A 155 -19.12 -6.51 7.01
N SER A 156 -19.69 -7.35 7.85
CA SER A 156 -20.16 -6.97 9.19
C SER A 156 -19.04 -6.88 10.22
N ARG A 157 -17.77 -7.12 9.86
CA ARG A 157 -16.62 -7.21 10.78
C ARG A 157 -15.43 -6.34 10.37
N PHE A 158 -15.68 -5.13 9.88
CA PHE A 158 -14.61 -4.13 9.76
C PHE A 158 -14.60 -3.17 10.96
N LYS A 159 -13.44 -2.57 11.22
CA LYS A 159 -13.31 -1.47 12.18
C LYS A 159 -12.62 -0.28 11.53
N VAL A 160 -12.89 0.91 12.05
CA VAL A 160 -12.14 2.13 11.72
C VAL A 160 -11.50 2.62 13.00
N ILE A 161 -10.18 2.78 12.97
CA ILE A 161 -9.38 3.15 14.14
C ILE A 161 -8.82 4.55 13.89
N CYS A 162 -9.22 5.51 14.73
CA CYS A 162 -8.65 6.85 14.78
C CYS A 162 -7.70 6.90 15.99
N PHE A 163 -6.41 7.12 15.77
CA PHE A 163 -5.45 7.33 16.86
C PHE A 163 -5.03 8.80 16.88
N PHE A 164 -5.08 9.41 18.07
CA PHE A 164 -4.91 10.85 18.24
C PHE A 164 -3.46 11.17 18.58
N CYS A 165 -2.69 11.61 17.59
CA CYS A 165 -1.24 11.81 17.68
C CYS A 165 -0.81 12.79 18.79
N ASP A 166 -1.67 13.76 19.13
CA ASP A 166 -1.42 14.75 20.18
C ASP A 166 -1.87 14.30 21.57
N GLU A 167 -2.64 13.22 21.66
CA GLU A 167 -3.20 12.68 22.91
C GLU A 167 -2.45 11.41 23.36
N VAL A 168 -1.12 11.49 23.31
CA VAL A 168 -0.19 10.43 23.71
C VAL A 168 0.45 10.81 25.03
N ASP A 169 0.32 9.95 26.05
CA ASP A 169 1.06 10.08 27.30
C ASP A 169 2.36 9.29 27.20
N PHE A 170 3.46 10.02 27.01
CA PHE A 170 4.81 9.47 26.87
C PHE A 170 5.32 8.83 28.16
N LYS A 171 4.83 9.27 29.33
CA LYS A 171 5.26 8.73 30.63
C LYS A 171 4.49 7.47 30.97
N ALA A 172 3.18 7.49 30.76
CA ALA A 172 2.33 6.32 30.98
C ALA A 172 2.46 5.29 29.85
N GLY A 173 2.99 5.68 28.69
CA GLY A 173 3.04 4.84 27.50
C GLY A 173 1.63 4.52 26.99
N THR A 174 0.73 5.51 26.97
CA THR A 174 -0.65 5.33 26.50
C THR A 174 -0.96 6.26 25.34
N ILE A 175 -1.92 5.86 24.50
CA ILE A 175 -2.47 6.67 23.41
C ILE A 175 -3.98 6.62 23.46
N LYS A 176 -4.62 7.78 23.29
CA LYS A 176 -6.06 7.84 23.08
C LYS A 176 -6.40 7.51 21.63
N CYS A 177 -7.39 6.65 21.46
CA CYS A 177 -7.95 6.30 20.17
C CYS A 177 -9.48 6.19 20.23
N GLN A 178 -10.10 6.25 19.06
CA GLN A 178 -11.52 6.01 18.88
C GLN A 178 -11.69 4.88 17.87
N ILE A 179 -12.49 3.88 18.22
CA ILE A 179 -12.67 2.68 17.42
C ILE A 179 -14.14 2.56 17.05
N PHE A 180 -14.43 2.60 15.75
CA PHE A 180 -15.72 2.21 15.21
C PHE A 180 -15.73 0.71 14.96
N SER A 181 -16.82 0.02 15.30
CA SER A 181 -17.06 -1.37 14.92
C SER A 181 -18.32 -1.48 14.08
N SER A 182 -18.23 -2.11 12.91
CA SER A 182 -19.40 -2.37 12.07
C SER A 182 -20.41 -3.35 12.71
N GLN A 183 -19.98 -4.12 13.73
CA GLN A 183 -20.86 -5.03 14.45
C GLN A 183 -21.79 -4.30 15.41
N THR A 184 -21.26 -3.29 16.10
CA THR A 184 -22.03 -2.50 17.07
C THR A 184 -22.61 -1.25 16.44
N TRP A 185 -22.04 -0.78 15.32
CA TRP A 185 -22.38 0.48 14.67
C TRP A 185 -22.16 1.72 15.56
N HIS A 186 -21.23 1.63 16.51
CA HIS A 186 -20.91 2.73 17.44
C HIS A 186 -19.40 2.97 17.50
N TRP A 187 -19.04 4.22 17.76
CA TRP A 187 -17.69 4.59 18.19
C TRP A 187 -17.52 4.31 19.67
N ARG A 188 -16.31 3.86 20.04
CA ARG A 188 -15.88 3.74 21.42
C ARG A 188 -14.54 4.45 21.60
N ASP A 189 -14.47 5.37 22.55
CA ASP A 189 -13.20 5.93 23.01
C ASP A 189 -12.43 4.90 23.83
N LYS A 190 -11.12 4.86 23.62
CA LYS A 190 -10.22 3.96 24.33
C LYS A 190 -8.90 4.66 24.62
N GLU A 191 -8.39 4.44 25.82
CA GLU A 191 -6.99 4.67 26.14
C GLU A 191 -6.26 3.32 26.06
N ALA A 192 -5.34 3.19 25.11
CA ALA A 192 -4.65 1.95 24.83
C ALA A 192 -3.18 2.05 25.25
N ILE A 193 -2.65 0.93 25.76
CA ILE A 193 -1.24 0.82 26.13
C ILE A 193 -0.39 0.74 24.86
N ILE A 194 0.79 1.35 24.90
CA ILE A 194 1.84 1.27 23.91
C ILE A 194 2.97 0.42 24.46
N ILE A 195 3.24 -0.70 23.81
CA ILE A 195 4.41 -1.55 24.05
C ILE A 195 5.62 -0.87 23.42
N ASN A 196 6.74 -0.85 24.16
CA ASN A 196 7.98 -0.13 23.83
C ASN A 196 7.79 1.40 23.71
N PRO A 197 7.20 2.09 24.70
CA PRO A 197 6.94 3.53 24.62
C PRO A 197 8.23 4.36 24.63
N ASN A 198 9.36 3.78 25.01
CA ASN A 198 10.67 4.44 25.01
C ASN A 198 11.04 5.02 23.65
N PHE A 199 10.59 4.40 22.54
CA PHE A 199 10.84 4.94 21.19
C PHE A 199 10.22 6.31 20.95
N LEU A 200 9.15 6.64 21.69
CA LEU A 200 8.50 7.96 21.63
C LEU A 200 9.35 9.07 22.26
N LEU A 201 10.28 8.70 23.15
CA LEU A 201 11.17 9.62 23.86
C LEU A 201 12.51 9.83 23.14
N GLU A 202 12.77 9.07 22.08
CA GLU A 202 14.02 9.18 21.36
C GLU A 202 14.12 10.44 20.49
N ASP A 203 15.34 10.96 20.38
CA ASP A 203 15.63 12.14 19.57
C ASP A 203 15.24 11.94 18.10
N GLY A 204 14.43 12.88 17.60
CA GLY A 204 13.93 12.89 16.23
C GLY A 204 12.55 12.29 16.05
N PHE A 205 11.86 11.87 17.12
CA PHE A 205 10.49 11.38 17.01
C PHE A 205 9.54 12.56 16.76
N ILE A 206 8.70 12.45 15.72
CA ILE A 206 7.80 13.53 15.30
C ILE A 206 6.35 13.05 15.35
N ARG A 207 5.56 13.62 16.28
CA ARG A 207 4.18 13.20 16.56
C ARG A 207 3.25 13.27 15.34
N GLY A 208 3.37 14.31 14.53
CA GLY A 208 2.49 14.53 13.38
C GLY A 208 2.83 13.72 12.13
N GLU A 209 3.92 12.94 12.14
CA GLU A 209 4.41 12.24 10.95
C GLU A 209 3.87 10.82 10.83
N CYS A 210 2.63 10.68 10.35
CA CYS A 210 2.08 9.38 9.99
C CYS A 210 2.06 9.23 8.46
N TYR A 211 2.53 8.09 7.96
CA TYR A 211 2.64 7.84 6.53
C TYR A 211 1.64 6.78 6.06
N CYS A 212 1.31 6.86 4.77
CA CYS A 212 0.50 5.87 4.05
C CYS A 212 1.39 5.13 3.03
N PRO A 213 1.02 3.91 2.59
CA PRO A 213 -0.20 3.17 2.93
C PRO A 213 -0.14 2.50 4.31
N LYS A 214 -1.32 2.15 4.85
CA LYS A 214 -1.47 1.27 6.02
C LYS A 214 -1.75 -0.14 5.55
N VAL A 215 -1.40 -1.14 6.36
CA VAL A 215 -1.58 -2.56 6.01
C VAL A 215 -2.30 -3.25 7.15
N TYR A 216 -3.40 -3.94 6.87
CA TYR A 216 -4.05 -4.80 7.84
C TYR A 216 -3.77 -6.26 7.49
N PHE A 217 -3.07 -6.95 8.38
CA PHE A 217 -2.59 -8.30 8.17
C PHE A 217 -2.59 -9.07 9.49
N ARG A 218 -2.99 -10.35 9.48
CA ARG A 218 -3.04 -11.23 10.68
C ARG A 218 -3.62 -10.54 11.94
N LYS A 219 -4.78 -9.91 11.78
CA LYS A 219 -5.50 -9.18 12.85
C LYS A 219 -4.71 -8.03 13.47
N LYS A 220 -3.75 -7.48 12.73
CA LYS A 220 -2.94 -6.33 13.14
C LYS A 220 -2.97 -5.25 12.07
N LEU A 221 -3.12 -3.99 12.49
CA LEU A 221 -3.02 -2.83 11.61
C LEU A 221 -1.63 -2.21 11.77
N TYR A 222 -0.89 -2.15 10.67
CA TYR A 222 0.47 -1.65 10.58
C TYR A 222 0.48 -0.30 9.88
N LEU A 223 1.20 0.66 10.43
CA LEU A 223 1.43 1.96 9.81
C LEU A 223 2.74 2.57 10.26
N ILE A 224 3.33 3.43 9.43
CA ILE A 224 4.56 4.13 9.75
C ILE A 224 4.21 5.40 10.54
N TRP A 225 4.83 5.56 11.70
CA TRP A 225 4.74 6.74 12.54
C TRP A 225 6.13 7.24 12.94
N SER A 226 6.53 8.38 12.38
CA SER A 226 7.90 8.89 12.43
C SER A 226 8.89 7.83 11.97
N PHE A 227 9.87 7.44 12.78
CA PHE A 227 10.82 6.35 12.49
C PHE A 227 10.39 4.98 13.04
N CYS A 228 9.14 4.82 13.46
CA CYS A 228 8.60 3.57 13.99
C CYS A 228 7.53 2.99 13.08
N LEU A 229 7.38 1.68 13.13
CA LEU A 229 6.16 0.98 12.73
C LEU A 229 5.26 0.92 13.97
N LEU A 230 4.10 1.58 13.90
CA LEU A 230 3.03 1.46 14.88
C LEU A 230 2.14 0.28 14.48
N VAL A 231 2.00 -0.68 15.38
CA VAL A 231 1.23 -1.91 15.18
C VAL A 231 0.08 -1.93 16.17
N TYR A 232 -1.16 -1.86 15.69
CA TYR A 232 -2.34 -2.04 16.51
C TYR A 232 -2.78 -3.51 16.45
N ASP A 233 -2.84 -4.17 17.61
CA ASP A 233 -3.37 -5.53 17.74
C ASP A 233 -4.89 -5.47 17.88
N ASP A 234 -5.64 -6.00 16.91
CA ASP A 234 -7.10 -5.86 16.88
C ASP A 234 -7.82 -6.74 17.91
N GLU A 235 -7.17 -7.80 18.38
CA GLU A 235 -7.74 -8.75 19.35
C GLU A 235 -7.45 -8.32 20.79
N LYS A 236 -6.21 -7.92 21.04
CA LYS A 236 -5.75 -7.49 22.37
C LYS A 236 -5.91 -5.99 22.59
N GLU A 237 -6.14 -5.25 21.51
CA GLU A 237 -6.43 -3.82 21.48
C GLU A 237 -5.37 -2.96 22.21
N PHE A 238 -4.10 -3.26 21.97
CA PHE A 238 -2.95 -2.43 22.35
C PHE A 238 -2.18 -2.00 21.11
N PHE A 239 -1.25 -1.07 21.31
CA PHE A 239 -0.28 -0.65 20.30
C PHE A 239 1.10 -1.18 20.63
N GLU A 240 1.88 -1.53 19.62
CA GLU A 240 3.30 -1.85 19.75
C GLU A 240 4.09 -0.95 18.80
N LEU A 241 5.18 -0.38 19.31
CA LEU A 241 6.15 0.33 18.50
C LEU A 241 7.30 -0.60 18.17
N ILE A 242 7.57 -0.73 16.87
CA ILE A 242 8.74 -1.43 16.35
C ILE A 242 9.60 -0.41 15.64
N ARG A 243 10.89 -0.37 15.96
CA ARG A 243 11.83 0.54 15.32
C ARG A 243 11.97 0.20 13.82
N LEU A 244 11.93 1.20 12.94
CA LEU A 244 12.26 0.99 11.52
C LEU A 244 13.78 0.94 11.31
N PRO A 245 14.27 0.20 10.30
CA PRO A 245 15.68 0.20 9.93
C PRO A 245 16.22 1.61 9.72
N LYS A 246 17.31 1.98 10.40
CA LYS A 246 17.95 3.29 10.24
C LYS A 246 18.75 3.36 8.95
N ASN A 247 18.34 4.22 8.04
CA ASN A 247 19.22 4.64 6.96
C ASN A 247 20.13 5.76 7.45
N LYS A 248 21.42 5.45 7.65
CA LYS A 248 22.44 6.42 8.08
C LYS A 248 22.57 7.63 7.14
N SER A 249 21.99 7.56 5.93
CA SER A 249 22.13 8.56 4.87
C SER A 249 20.92 9.49 4.71
N SER A 250 19.77 9.24 5.37
CA SER A 250 18.58 10.05 5.13
C SER A 250 18.67 11.38 5.89
N LYS A 251 18.89 12.46 5.14
CA LYS A 251 18.58 13.82 5.64
C LYS A 251 17.08 13.89 5.89
N ARG A 252 16.65 14.63 6.91
CA ARG A 252 15.28 14.75 7.44
C ARG A 252 14.13 15.01 6.44
N ASN A 253 14.40 15.24 5.16
CA ASN A 253 13.40 15.59 4.15
C ASN A 253 13.00 14.42 3.22
N SER A 254 13.48 13.18 3.45
CA SER A 254 13.21 12.04 2.55
C SER A 254 12.06 11.12 2.97
N TYR A 255 11.39 11.39 4.09
CA TYR A 255 10.41 10.43 4.66
C TYR A 255 9.10 10.30 3.86
N MET A 256 8.79 11.24 2.97
CA MET A 256 7.55 11.22 2.18
C MET A 256 7.49 10.14 1.07
N SER A 257 8.40 9.19 1.08
CA SER A 257 8.45 8.09 0.11
C SER A 257 8.71 6.73 0.76
N GLN A 258 8.42 6.60 2.05
CA GLN A 258 8.41 5.30 2.71
C GLN A 258 7.08 4.60 2.43
N CYS A 259 7.12 3.27 2.28
CA CYS A 259 5.89 2.50 2.20
C CYS A 259 6.06 1.11 2.81
N ILE A 260 4.93 0.52 3.18
CA ILE A 260 4.82 -0.84 3.68
C ILE A 260 3.82 -1.62 2.84
N TRP A 261 3.99 -2.94 2.77
CA TRP A 261 3.04 -3.85 2.16
C TRP A 261 3.15 -5.25 2.78
N GLU A 262 2.19 -6.11 2.47
CA GLU A 262 2.26 -7.53 2.77
C GLU A 262 2.87 -8.29 1.57
N SER A 263 3.84 -9.18 1.81
CA SER A 263 4.29 -10.19 0.85
C SER A 263 4.82 -11.41 1.61
N GLU A 264 4.55 -12.60 1.09
CA GLU A 264 4.97 -13.90 1.68
C GLU A 264 4.59 -14.03 3.17
N GLU A 265 3.37 -13.63 3.51
CA GLU A 265 2.84 -13.64 4.87
C GLU A 265 3.67 -12.82 5.88
N ARG A 266 4.39 -11.81 5.38
CA ARG A 266 5.21 -10.92 6.19
C ARG A 266 4.98 -9.47 5.78
N ILE A 267 5.27 -8.57 6.71
CA ILE A 267 5.28 -7.13 6.44
C ILE A 267 6.63 -6.78 5.84
N GLN A 268 6.61 -6.09 4.70
CA GLN A 268 7.79 -5.51 4.08
C GLN A 268 7.76 -3.99 4.21
N PHE A 269 8.94 -3.41 4.36
CA PHE A 269 9.17 -1.98 4.47
C PHE A 269 10.16 -1.53 3.40
N CYS A 270 9.81 -0.46 2.71
CA CYS A 270 10.63 0.14 1.67
C CYS A 270 11.07 1.52 2.10
N ASP A 271 12.38 1.67 2.25
CA ASP A 271 13.01 2.91 2.66
C ASP A 271 13.78 3.52 1.48
N PRO A 272 13.54 4.80 1.13
CA PRO A 272 14.39 5.51 0.18
C PRO A 272 15.81 5.66 0.73
N SER A 273 16.80 5.25 -0.08
CA SER A 273 18.23 5.40 0.22
C SER A 273 18.92 6.30 -0.79
N TYR A 274 20.17 6.71 -0.50
CA TYR A 274 20.96 7.52 -1.43
C TYR A 274 21.09 6.88 -2.82
N ASN A 275 21.09 5.55 -2.88
CA ASN A 275 21.31 4.79 -4.11
C ASN A 275 20.04 4.24 -4.74
N GLY A 276 18.87 4.37 -4.11
CA GLY A 276 17.73 3.54 -4.49
C GLY A 276 16.65 3.42 -3.42
N TYR A 277 16.10 2.22 -3.33
CA TYR A 277 15.14 1.81 -2.31
C TYR A 277 15.64 0.53 -1.64
N ASP A 278 15.79 0.59 -0.33
CA ASP A 278 16.18 -0.55 0.49
C ASP A 278 14.90 -1.23 1.00
N ILE A 279 14.77 -2.52 0.77
CA ILE A 279 13.59 -3.31 1.12
C ILE A 279 13.95 -4.26 2.26
N TRP A 280 13.14 -4.21 3.30
CA TRP A 280 13.31 -4.96 4.53
C TRP A 280 12.06 -5.80 4.81
N THR A 281 12.23 -6.99 5.38
CA THR A 281 11.15 -7.88 5.82
C THR A 281 11.11 -7.94 7.34
N LEU A 282 9.94 -7.77 7.95
CA LEU A 282 9.74 -7.98 9.38
C LEU A 282 9.77 -9.49 9.68
N ILE A 283 10.71 -9.94 10.52
CA ILE A 283 10.89 -11.36 10.87
C ILE A 283 10.00 -11.76 12.07
N GLY A 284 9.58 -10.78 12.87
CA GLY A 284 8.95 -11.03 14.17
C GLY A 284 10.00 -11.11 15.29
N ARG A 285 9.58 -10.94 16.55
CA ARG A 285 10.42 -11.25 17.71
C ARG A 285 10.31 -12.76 17.95
N ASP A 286 11.43 -13.48 17.90
CA ASP A 286 11.53 -14.71 18.67
C ASP A 286 11.61 -14.29 20.14
N ASP A 287 10.82 -14.91 21.01
CA ASP A 287 10.59 -14.54 22.42
C ASP A 287 11.86 -14.54 23.33
N GLY A 288 13.06 -14.72 22.76
CA GLY A 288 14.31 -14.91 23.49
C GLY A 288 15.39 -13.83 23.31
N ASP A 289 15.29 -12.92 22.33
CA ASP A 289 16.39 -11.97 22.05
C ASP A 289 15.95 -10.50 22.24
N ASN A 290 16.45 -9.88 23.31
CA ASN A 290 16.10 -8.54 23.78
C ASN A 290 16.68 -7.40 22.91
N ASN A 291 17.23 -7.71 21.73
CA ASN A 291 17.83 -6.70 20.88
C ASN A 291 16.85 -6.25 19.79
N ASP A 292 16.22 -5.09 20.02
CA ASP A 292 15.22 -4.48 19.13
C ASP A 292 15.71 -4.22 17.70
N ASP A 293 17.02 -4.23 17.46
CA ASP A 293 17.63 -4.04 16.14
C ASP A 293 17.42 -5.23 15.17
N PHE A 294 17.02 -6.42 15.65
CA PHE A 294 16.89 -7.62 14.79
C PHE A 294 15.49 -7.88 14.21
N ALA A 295 14.52 -7.00 14.45
CA ALA A 295 13.16 -7.22 13.94
C ALA A 295 13.09 -7.26 12.40
N TRP A 296 14.09 -6.71 11.70
CA TRP A 296 14.09 -6.55 10.25
C TRP A 296 15.22 -7.31 9.56
N HIS A 297 14.86 -8.05 8.51
CA HIS A 297 15.78 -8.65 7.56
C HIS A 297 15.97 -7.73 6.35
N PHE A 298 17.20 -7.47 5.92
CA PHE A 298 17.43 -6.82 4.62
C PHE A 298 17.21 -7.84 3.49
N GLU A 299 16.31 -7.54 2.55
CA GLU A 299 16.02 -8.42 1.41
C GLU A 299 16.76 -8.00 0.14
N HIS A 300 16.58 -6.73 -0.24
CA HIS A 300 16.96 -6.28 -1.58
C HIS A 300 17.12 -4.76 -1.63
N CYS A 301 17.89 -4.28 -2.62
CA CYS A 301 17.97 -2.86 -2.96
C CYS A 301 17.65 -2.67 -4.44
N VAL A 302 16.68 -1.79 -4.75
CA VAL A 302 16.38 -1.35 -6.12
C VAL A 302 17.15 -0.07 -6.38
N THR A 303 18.13 -0.09 -7.29
CA THR A 303 18.98 1.09 -7.47
C THR A 303 18.33 2.14 -8.36
N LEU A 304 18.56 3.43 -8.07
CA LEU A 304 18.19 4.53 -8.95
C LEU A 304 18.84 4.41 -10.34
N LYS A 305 20.01 3.75 -10.43
CA LYS A 305 20.63 3.47 -11.72
C LYS A 305 19.74 2.56 -12.56
N ASP A 306 19.20 1.50 -11.98
CA ASP A 306 18.28 0.58 -12.65
C ASP A 306 17.03 1.33 -13.15
N LEU A 307 16.55 2.30 -12.38
CA LEU A 307 15.38 3.11 -12.73
C LEU A 307 15.65 4.16 -13.80
N ILE A 308 16.74 4.93 -13.66
CA ILE A 308 17.02 6.12 -14.49
C ILE A 308 17.63 5.74 -15.84
N TYR A 309 18.54 4.77 -15.90
CA TYR A 309 19.24 4.45 -17.15
C TYR A 309 18.33 3.82 -18.21
N GLN A 310 17.21 3.23 -17.82
CA GLN A 310 16.26 2.61 -18.76
C GLN A 310 15.31 3.60 -19.43
N ARG A 311 15.18 4.81 -18.88
CA ARG A 311 14.26 5.87 -19.35
C ARG A 311 14.86 7.26 -19.14
N VAL A 312 16.06 7.45 -19.69
CA VAL A 312 16.82 8.70 -19.61
C VAL A 312 16.01 9.90 -20.13
N ASP A 313 15.16 9.67 -21.13
CA ASP A 313 14.23 10.65 -21.72
C ASP A 313 13.18 11.18 -20.72
N VAL A 314 12.61 10.29 -19.91
CA VAL A 314 11.59 10.62 -18.90
C VAL A 314 12.20 11.37 -17.73
N PHE A 315 13.36 10.92 -17.25
CA PHE A 315 14.00 11.51 -16.07
C PHE A 315 14.89 12.72 -16.41
N ARG A 316 15.05 13.07 -17.70
CA ARG A 316 15.76 14.29 -18.17
C ARG A 316 14.84 15.49 -18.47
N SER A 317 13.53 15.33 -18.62
CA SER A 317 12.64 16.42 -19.08
C SER A 317 12.42 17.56 -18.08
N ALA A 318 12.75 17.40 -16.79
CA ALA A 318 12.77 18.52 -15.85
C ALA A 318 13.94 19.47 -16.20
N ASN A 319 13.64 20.73 -16.53
CA ASN A 319 14.58 21.75 -16.97
C ASN A 319 15.88 21.79 -16.12
N VAL A 320 17.03 21.85 -16.80
CA VAL A 320 18.37 21.82 -16.18
C VAL A 320 18.55 22.96 -15.15
N ALA A 321 17.89 24.10 -15.34
CA ALA A 321 17.92 25.24 -14.42
C ALA A 321 17.16 25.01 -13.10
N GLU A 322 16.18 24.09 -13.05
CA GLU A 322 15.44 23.73 -11.83
C GLU A 322 16.17 22.66 -11.00
N ARG A 323 16.99 21.83 -11.65
CA ARG A 323 17.76 20.76 -11.00
C ARG A 323 18.87 21.26 -10.08
N GLU A 324 19.46 22.41 -10.41
CA GLU A 324 20.59 22.97 -9.65
C GLU A 324 20.14 23.82 -8.46
N LYS A 325 18.91 24.36 -8.48
CA LYS A 325 18.41 25.20 -7.38
C LYS A 325 17.86 24.40 -6.19
N VAL A 326 17.39 23.17 -6.39
CA VAL A 326 16.88 22.31 -5.32
C VAL A 326 17.06 20.85 -5.77
N GLY A 327 17.45 19.93 -4.87
CA GLY A 327 17.76 18.51 -5.17
C GLY A 327 16.56 17.62 -5.62
N TRP A 328 15.78 18.06 -6.60
CA TRP A 328 14.48 17.52 -7.02
C TRP A 328 14.51 16.09 -7.57
N ALA A 329 15.59 15.66 -8.21
CA ALA A 329 15.62 14.39 -8.93
C ALA A 329 15.44 13.14 -8.03
N ARG A 330 15.64 13.26 -6.70
CA ARG A 330 15.54 12.14 -5.75
C ARG A 330 14.20 12.12 -5.00
N SER A 331 13.66 13.29 -4.66
CA SER A 331 12.38 13.43 -3.96
C SER A 331 11.16 13.23 -4.88
N SER A 332 11.39 13.11 -6.19
CA SER A 332 10.35 13.01 -7.21
C SER A 332 9.86 11.59 -7.46
N ILE A 333 10.59 10.55 -7.04
CA ILE A 333 10.19 9.14 -7.26
C ILE A 333 9.83 8.53 -5.91
N ARG A 334 8.60 8.02 -5.77
CA ARG A 334 8.08 7.48 -4.52
C ARG A 334 7.51 6.08 -4.73
N PRO A 335 7.92 5.06 -3.97
CA PRO A 335 7.26 3.78 -3.99
C PRO A 335 5.89 3.91 -3.35
N ILE A 336 4.87 3.36 -4.00
CA ILE A 336 3.46 3.56 -3.60
C ILE A 336 2.72 2.26 -3.34
N ALA A 337 3.10 1.18 -4.00
CA ALA A 337 2.47 -0.12 -3.86
C ALA A 337 3.38 -1.21 -4.41
N PHE A 338 3.26 -2.42 -3.86
CA PHE A 338 3.86 -3.62 -4.42
C PHE A 338 2.74 -4.60 -4.78
N ASN A 339 2.85 -5.22 -5.95
CA ASN A 339 1.96 -6.29 -6.37
C ASN A 339 2.73 -7.60 -6.34
N GLU A 340 2.38 -8.45 -5.38
CA GLU A 340 3.00 -9.75 -5.17
C GLU A 340 2.73 -10.70 -6.34
N ASP A 341 1.50 -10.72 -6.87
CA ASP A 341 1.14 -11.58 -8.00
C ASP A 341 2.01 -11.31 -9.21
N LEU A 342 2.35 -10.05 -9.47
CA LEU A 342 3.13 -9.61 -10.64
C LEU A 342 4.63 -9.45 -10.33
N GLN A 343 5.01 -9.45 -9.05
CA GLN A 343 6.34 -9.07 -8.57
C GLN A 343 6.77 -7.69 -9.11
N VAL A 344 5.86 -6.71 -8.98
CA VAL A 344 6.02 -5.35 -9.52
C VAL A 344 5.91 -4.32 -8.40
N LEU A 345 6.90 -3.45 -8.31
CA LEU A 345 6.85 -2.24 -7.50
C LEU A 345 6.33 -1.07 -8.34
N TYR A 346 5.30 -0.41 -7.84
CA TYR A 346 4.76 0.80 -8.44
C TYR A 346 5.41 2.02 -7.83
N LEU A 347 5.76 2.96 -8.70
CA LEU A 347 6.48 4.19 -8.38
C LEU A 347 5.66 5.38 -8.87
N HIS A 348 5.34 6.31 -7.99
CA HIS A 348 4.87 7.63 -8.37
C HIS A 348 6.06 8.51 -8.71
N VAL A 349 6.13 8.92 -9.98
CA VAL A 349 7.05 9.95 -10.46
C VAL A 349 6.28 11.26 -10.54
N LEU A 350 6.60 12.17 -9.63
CA LEU A 350 5.98 13.49 -9.54
C LEU A 350 6.14 14.28 -10.85
N PRO A 351 5.14 15.09 -11.21
CA PRO A 351 3.89 15.29 -10.48
C PRO A 351 2.79 14.25 -10.81
N ARG A 352 2.83 13.64 -12.00
CA ARG A 352 1.61 13.10 -12.65
C ARG A 352 1.71 11.68 -13.20
N THR A 353 2.82 10.97 -12.99
CA THR A 353 3.03 9.67 -13.67
C THR A 353 3.24 8.54 -12.68
N ILE A 354 2.65 7.38 -12.97
CA ILE A 354 2.90 6.13 -12.27
C ILE A 354 3.70 5.21 -13.19
N TYR A 355 4.80 4.68 -12.68
CA TYR A 355 5.64 3.67 -13.31
C TYR A 355 5.53 2.35 -12.56
N SER A 356 5.82 1.27 -13.25
CA SER A 356 6.03 -0.06 -12.70
C SER A 356 7.49 -0.45 -12.89
N TYR A 357 8.10 -1.04 -11.87
CA TYR A 357 9.40 -1.70 -11.92
C TYR A 357 9.20 -3.19 -11.64
N SER A 358 9.53 -4.05 -12.61
CA SER A 358 9.42 -5.50 -12.44
C SER A 358 10.66 -6.07 -11.78
N PHE A 359 10.51 -6.83 -10.70
CA PHE A 359 11.64 -7.48 -10.03
C PHE A 359 12.20 -8.65 -10.85
N GLU A 360 11.39 -9.20 -11.76
CA GLU A 360 11.78 -10.31 -12.62
C GLU A 360 12.60 -9.85 -13.82
N THR A 361 12.09 -8.89 -14.58
CA THR A 361 12.75 -8.40 -15.80
C THR A 361 13.72 -7.25 -15.53
N ARG A 362 13.62 -6.64 -14.33
CA ARG A 362 14.27 -5.37 -13.97
C ARG A 362 13.87 -4.22 -14.87
N GLU A 363 12.76 -4.33 -15.60
CA GLU A 363 12.33 -3.30 -16.55
C GLU A 363 11.39 -2.28 -15.90
N VAL A 364 11.53 -1.02 -16.32
CA VAL A 364 10.62 0.08 -16.00
C VAL A 364 9.63 0.34 -17.14
N ALA A 365 8.34 0.42 -16.81
CA ALA A 365 7.29 0.77 -17.76
C ALA A 365 6.34 1.83 -17.19
N LYS A 366 5.90 2.76 -18.04
CA LYS A 366 4.90 3.77 -17.68
C LYS A 366 3.53 3.10 -17.55
N VAL A 367 2.97 3.08 -16.34
CA VAL A 367 1.63 2.53 -16.09
C VAL A 367 0.60 3.58 -16.45
N TRP A 368 0.64 4.75 -15.82
CA TRP A 368 -0.43 5.73 -15.97
C TRP A 368 0.10 7.15 -15.93
N SER A 369 -0.56 8.08 -16.59
CA SER A 369 -0.31 9.52 -16.45
C SER A 369 -1.59 10.32 -16.57
N ILE A 370 -1.58 11.50 -15.97
CA ILE A 370 -2.54 12.57 -16.27
C ILE A 370 -2.04 13.25 -17.55
N ASP A 371 -2.83 13.21 -18.62
CA ASP A 371 -2.47 13.84 -19.91
C ASP A 371 -2.48 15.37 -19.80
N GLU A 372 -1.56 16.02 -20.53
CA GLU A 372 -1.21 17.44 -20.48
C GLU A 372 -2.25 18.39 -21.13
N ALA A 373 -3.51 17.98 -21.26
CA ALA A 373 -4.53 18.79 -21.91
C ALA A 373 -5.02 19.94 -20.97
N GLY A 374 -4.17 20.94 -20.78
CA GLY A 374 -4.53 22.32 -20.44
C GLY A 374 -4.82 22.67 -18.98
N ASP A 375 -4.74 21.73 -18.04
CA ASP A 375 -5.01 22.00 -16.62
C ASP A 375 -3.71 21.85 -15.80
N ASP A 376 -3.00 22.96 -15.63
CA ASP A 376 -1.72 23.03 -14.91
C ASP A 376 -1.86 22.75 -13.39
N ASP A 377 -3.09 22.63 -12.89
CA ASP A 377 -3.39 22.58 -11.46
C ASP A 377 -3.90 21.23 -10.93
N ILE A 378 -3.63 20.13 -11.66
CA ILE A 378 -3.94 18.79 -11.17
C ILE A 378 -2.76 18.21 -10.39
N TRP A 379 -3.04 17.85 -9.13
CA TRP A 379 -2.07 17.27 -8.20
C TRP A 379 -2.53 15.88 -7.76
N MET A 380 -1.62 14.90 -7.86
CA MET A 380 -1.84 13.55 -7.34
C MET A 380 -1.24 13.48 -5.93
N PHE A 381 -2.11 13.37 -4.92
CA PHE A 381 -1.70 13.47 -3.52
C PHE A 381 -1.48 12.11 -2.87
N HIS A 382 -2.40 11.18 -3.11
CA HIS A 382 -2.39 9.87 -2.47
C HIS A 382 -2.70 8.78 -3.49
N ILE A 383 -1.89 7.72 -3.47
CA ILE A 383 -2.15 6.53 -4.26
C ILE A 383 -2.14 5.34 -3.30
N TYR A 384 -3.22 4.59 -3.29
CA TYR A 384 -3.36 3.43 -2.42
C TYR A 384 -3.37 2.13 -3.23
N PRO A 385 -2.68 1.09 -2.76
CA PRO A 385 -2.94 -0.26 -3.24
C PRO A 385 -4.39 -0.63 -2.92
N PHE A 386 -5.01 -1.35 -3.84
CA PHE A 386 -6.40 -1.73 -3.72
C PHE A 386 -6.62 -3.15 -4.25
N LEU A 387 -7.50 -3.93 -3.62
CA LEU A 387 -7.89 -5.27 -4.09
C LEU A 387 -9.31 -5.24 -4.65
N LEU A 388 -9.48 -5.52 -5.94
CA LEU A 388 -10.74 -5.61 -6.69
C LEU A 388 -11.64 -6.78 -6.27
N ASN A 389 -11.42 -7.37 -5.09
CA ASN A 389 -12.30 -8.40 -4.57
C ASN A 389 -13.70 -7.81 -4.41
N SER A 390 -14.72 -8.56 -4.86
CA SER A 390 -16.10 -8.07 -4.89
C SER A 390 -16.67 -8.01 -3.47
N VAL A 391 -16.55 -6.85 -2.84
CA VAL A 391 -17.18 -6.56 -1.57
C VAL A 391 -18.61 -6.04 -1.82
N ASN A 392 -19.65 -6.77 -1.40
CA ASN A 392 -21.04 -6.38 -1.64
C ASN A 392 -21.60 -5.47 -0.52
N LEU A 393 -21.35 -4.15 -0.62
CA LEU A 393 -21.86 -3.18 0.35
C LEU A 393 -23.38 -3.00 0.36
N VAL A 394 -24.09 -3.43 -0.70
CA VAL A 394 -25.57 -3.38 -0.70
C VAL A 394 -26.11 -4.32 0.36
N ALA A 395 -25.55 -5.52 0.49
CA ALA A 395 -25.90 -6.46 1.55
C ALA A 395 -25.66 -5.87 2.96
N LEU A 396 -24.60 -5.07 3.14
CA LEU A 396 -24.33 -4.40 4.42
C LEU A 396 -25.37 -3.30 4.72
N LYS A 397 -25.78 -2.51 3.72
CA LYS A 397 -26.85 -1.51 3.90
C LYS A 397 -28.17 -2.15 4.34
N GLU A 398 -28.54 -3.27 3.75
CA GLU A 398 -29.75 -4.00 4.14
C GLU A 398 -29.63 -4.57 5.56
N LEU A 399 -28.46 -5.06 5.95
CA LEU A 399 -28.20 -5.54 7.31
C LEU A 399 -28.37 -4.42 8.35
N ILE A 400 -27.82 -3.23 8.09
CA ILE A 400 -27.95 -2.05 8.97
C ILE A 400 -29.42 -1.63 9.10
N ARG A 401 -30.19 -1.65 8.00
CA ARG A 401 -31.62 -1.35 8.01
C ARG A 401 -32.39 -2.34 8.87
N SER A 402 -32.07 -3.63 8.76
CA SER A 402 -32.72 -4.69 9.53
C SER A 402 -32.42 -4.67 11.03
N SER A 403 -31.25 -4.16 11.44
CA SER A 403 -30.87 -4.05 12.86
C SER A 403 -31.32 -2.75 13.53
N SER A 404 -31.88 -1.82 12.75
CA SER A 404 -32.41 -0.52 13.24
C SER A 404 -33.95 -0.53 13.40
N GLN A 405 -34.59 -1.67 13.08
CA GLN A 405 -35.99 -1.98 13.38
C GLN A 405 -36.04 -2.89 14.60
#